data_AF-A0A5C2HBY0-F1
#
_entry.id   AF-A0A5C2HBY0-F1
#
_cell.length_a   1.000
_cell.length_b   1.000
_cell.length_c   1.000
_cell.angle_alpha   90.00
_cell.angle_beta   90.00
_cell.angle_gamma   90.00
#
_symmetry.space_group_name_H-M   'P 1'
#
loop_
_entity.id
_entity.type
_entity.pdbx_description
1 polymer ?
#
loop_
_entity_poly.entity_id
_entity_poly.type
_entity_poly.pdbx_seq_one_letter_code
_entity_poly.pdbx_strand_id
1 'polypeptide(L)'
;METEINCNEEKKLFFSYMWTFAFGILFLLLTWWLYYDNELDKKNIVEVFKNNQELICNNTIASKELGYKFDKKRTHQITNGVNIFTIYKCQIK
;
A
#
# COMPACT_ATOMS: atom_id res chain seq x y z
N MET A 1 5.50 53.15 -19.03
CA MET A 1 4.92 53.26 -17.68
C MET A 1 5.60 52.16 -16.87
N GLU A 2 6.65 52.53 -16.15
CA GLU A 2 7.41 51.60 -15.30
C GLU A 2 6.48 51.07 -14.22
N THR A 3 6.29 49.76 -14.18
CA THR A 3 5.63 49.08 -13.07
C THR A 3 6.54 49.21 -11.86
N GLU A 4 6.15 49.99 -10.85
CA GLU A 4 6.77 49.95 -9.52
C GLU A 4 6.55 48.55 -8.95
N ILE A 5 7.56 47.70 -9.09
CA ILE A 5 7.56 46.37 -8.53
C ILE A 5 7.65 46.50 -7.01
N ASN A 6 6.54 46.25 -6.32
CA ASN A 6 6.54 46.17 -4.87
C ASN A 6 7.22 44.86 -4.44
N CYS A 7 8.54 44.92 -4.34
CA CYS A 7 9.43 43.78 -4.07
C CYS A 7 9.01 42.92 -2.87
N ASN A 8 8.30 43.50 -1.89
CA ASN A 8 7.86 42.78 -0.70
C ASN A 8 6.65 41.87 -0.96
N GLU A 9 5.75 42.25 -1.87
CA GLU A 9 4.58 41.46 -2.26
C GLU A 9 4.98 40.30 -3.17
N GLU A 10 5.86 40.54 -4.14
CA GLU A 10 6.37 39.50 -5.02
C GLU A 10 7.16 38.42 -4.27
N LYS A 11 7.95 38.81 -3.26
CA LYS A 11 8.64 37.85 -2.39
C LYS A 11 7.67 36.96 -1.64
N LYS A 12 6.59 37.51 -1.08
CA LYS A 12 5.55 36.73 -0.39
C LYS A 12 4.85 35.77 -1.34
N LEU A 13 4.50 36.23 -2.54
CA LEU A 13 3.94 35.39 -3.60
C LEU A 13 4.89 34.26 -3.98
N PHE A 14 6.17 34.55 -4.19
CA PHE A 14 7.19 33.55 -4.51
C PHE A 14 7.31 32.48 -3.41
N PHE A 15 7.42 32.88 -2.14
CA PHE A 15 7.47 31.92 -1.03
C PHE A 15 6.18 31.13 -0.88
N SER A 16 5.02 31.74 -1.12
CA SER A 16 3.73 31.05 -1.11
C SER A 16 3.64 29.96 -2.19
N TYR A 17 4.08 30.26 -3.41
CA TYR A 17 4.13 29.26 -4.48
C TYR A 17 5.15 28.17 -4.19
N MET A 18 6.35 28.53 -3.73
CA MET A 18 7.39 27.57 -3.34
C MET A 18 6.91 26.61 -2.26
N TRP A 19 6.22 27.14 -1.23
CA TRP A 19 5.61 26.32 -0.19
C TRP A 19 4.56 25.39 -0.79
N THR A 20 3.66 25.90 -1.62
CA THR A 20 2.63 25.09 -2.31
C THR A 20 3.25 23.93 -3.09
N PHE A 21 4.31 24.17 -3.85
CA PHE A 21 5.02 23.12 -4.58
C PHE A 21 5.71 22.12 -3.63
N ALA A 22 6.34 22.60 -2.55
CA ALA A 22 6.97 21.73 -1.56
C ALA A 22 5.95 20.78 -0.91
N PHE A 23 4.77 21.28 -0.53
CA PHE A 23 3.69 20.44 0.00
C PHE A 23 3.15 19.47 -1.05
N GLY A 24 3.02 19.91 -2.31
CA GLY A 24 2.61 19.04 -3.41
C GLY A 24 3.57 17.86 -3.61
N ILE A 25 4.88 18.13 -3.63
CA ILE A 25 5.91 17.09 -3.78
C ILE A 25 5.90 16.16 -2.56
N LEU A 26 5.83 16.72 -1.35
CA LEU A 26 5.77 15.92 -0.12
C LEU A 26 4.56 14.98 -0.12
N PHE A 27 3.39 15.48 -0.54
CA PHE A 27 2.18 14.68 -0.64
C PHE A 27 2.33 13.54 -1.67
N LEU A 28 2.90 13.83 -2.85
CA LEU A 28 3.18 12.80 -3.85
C LEU A 28 4.13 11.71 -3.31
N LEU A 29 5.21 12.09 -2.62
CA LEU A 29 6.13 11.14 -2.00
C LEU A 29 5.44 10.28 -0.94
N LEU A 30 4.60 10.87 -0.09
CA LEU A 30 3.83 10.12 0.91
C LEU A 30 2.89 9.10 0.25
N THR A 31 2.15 9.50 -0.80
CA THR A 31 1.26 8.58 -1.51
C THR A 31 2.03 7.45 -2.20
N TRP A 32 3.19 7.75 -2.78
CA TRP A 32 4.07 6.76 -3.39
C TRP A 32 4.58 5.76 -2.35
N TRP A 33 5.02 6.25 -1.20
CA TRP A 33 5.51 5.41 -0.11
C TRP A 33 4.41 4.47 0.41
N LEU A 34 3.21 4.99 0.69
CA LEU A 34 2.06 4.18 1.11
C LEU A 34 1.68 3.10 0.08
N TYR A 35 1.77 3.42 -1.21
CA TYR A 35 1.51 2.46 -2.28
C TYR A 35 2.56 1.34 -2.29
N TYR A 36 3.84 1.70 -2.17
CA TYR A 36 4.94 0.74 -2.20
C TYR A 36 4.94 -0.18 -0.98
N ASP A 37 4.69 0.38 0.20
CA ASP A 37 4.60 -0.35 1.48
C ASP A 37 3.50 -1.42 1.42
N ASN A 38 2.31 -1.04 0.96
CA ASN A 38 1.19 -1.96 0.79
C ASN A 38 1.49 -3.09 -0.21
N GLU A 39 2.18 -2.80 -1.32
CA GLU A 39 2.61 -3.84 -2.26
C GLU A 39 3.69 -4.77 -1.68
N LEU A 40 4.57 -4.24 -0.83
CA LEU A 40 5.59 -5.04 -0.14
C LEU A 40 4.94 -6.03 0.83
N ASP A 41 3.99 -5.56 1.65
CA ASP A 41 3.23 -6.39 2.60
C ASP A 41 2.45 -7.51 1.89
N LYS A 42 1.81 -7.17 0.77
CA LYS A 42 1.14 -8.15 -0.09
C LYS A 42 2.10 -9.23 -0.59
N LYS A 43 3.31 -8.87 -1.04
CA LYS A 43 4.29 -9.85 -1.50
C LYS A 43 4.75 -10.75 -0.37
N ASN A 44 5.02 -10.16 0.80
CA ASN A 44 5.49 -10.88 1.98
C ASN A 44 4.47 -11.97 2.41
N ILE A 45 3.18 -11.62 2.54
CA ILE A 45 2.18 -12.60 2.98
C ILE A 45 1.97 -13.77 2.00
N VAL A 46 2.14 -13.51 0.70
CA VAL A 46 2.09 -14.55 -0.34
C VAL A 46 3.28 -15.50 -0.21
N GLU A 47 4.47 -14.95 0.06
CA GLU A 47 5.70 -15.72 0.21
C GLU A 47 5.68 -16.59 1.48
N VAL A 48 5.24 -16.03 2.60
CA VAL A 48 4.99 -16.72 3.87
C VAL A 48 4.12 -17.97 3.65
N PHE A 49 2.97 -17.80 2.99
CA PHE A 49 2.09 -18.94 2.69
C PHE A 49 2.72 -19.95 1.74
N LYS A 50 3.50 -19.49 0.75
CA LYS A 50 4.27 -20.40 -0.12
C LYS A 50 5.30 -21.20 0.65
N ASN A 51 5.89 -20.64 1.71
CA ASN A 51 6.86 -21.29 2.58
C ASN A 51 6.22 -22.15 3.68
N ASN A 52 4.94 -22.51 3.54
CA ASN A 52 4.15 -23.34 4.47
C ASN A 52 3.92 -22.71 5.85
N GLN A 53 4.15 -21.41 6.03
CA GLN A 53 3.77 -20.74 7.27
C GLN A 53 2.26 -20.54 7.36
N GLU A 54 1.76 -20.54 8.59
CA GLU A 54 0.34 -20.39 8.88
C GLU A 54 -0.10 -18.94 8.78
N LEU A 55 -1.26 -18.71 8.15
CA LEU A 55 -1.92 -17.42 8.13
C LEU A 55 -3.18 -17.46 8.99
N ILE A 56 -3.51 -16.34 9.62
CA ILE A 56 -4.81 -16.12 10.26
C ILE A 56 -5.67 -15.32 9.28
N CYS A 57 -6.70 -15.95 8.73
CA CYS A 57 -7.68 -15.33 7.84
C CYS A 57 -9.04 -15.32 8.53
N ASN A 58 -9.56 -14.14 8.88
CA ASN A 58 -10.86 -13.98 9.53
C ASN A 58 -11.05 -14.95 10.74
N ASN A 59 -10.10 -14.89 11.68
CA ASN A 59 -10.01 -15.77 12.86
C ASN A 59 -9.89 -17.28 12.58
N THR A 60 -9.66 -17.67 11.32
CA THR A 60 -9.44 -19.06 10.92
C THR A 60 -7.99 -19.25 10.54
N ILE A 61 -7.37 -20.33 11.00
CA ILE A 61 -6.01 -20.69 10.58
C ILE A 61 -6.10 -21.26 9.16
N ALA A 62 -5.38 -20.62 8.23
CA ALA A 62 -5.22 -21.04 6.86
C ALA A 62 -3.76 -21.45 6.63
N SER A 63 -3.54 -22.75 6.44
CA SER A 63 -2.23 -23.34 6.17
C SER A 63 -2.34 -24.41 5.08
N LYS A 64 -1.21 -24.74 4.44
CA LYS A 64 -1.19 -25.84 3.47
C LYS A 64 -1.49 -27.19 4.12
N GLU A 65 -1.12 -27.36 5.39
CA GLU A 65 -1.42 -28.57 6.19
C GLU A 65 -2.94 -28.76 6.37
N LEU A 66 -3.68 -27.67 6.52
CA LEU A 66 -5.16 -27.66 6.58
C LEU A 66 -5.82 -27.73 5.18
N GLY A 67 -5.05 -28.03 4.14
CA GLY A 67 -5.53 -28.21 2.78
C GLY A 67 -5.77 -26.92 1.99
N TYR A 68 -5.41 -25.75 2.53
CA TYR A 68 -5.52 -24.50 1.79
C TYR A 68 -4.47 -24.44 0.67
N LYS A 69 -4.92 -24.04 -0.52
CA LYS A 69 -4.09 -23.83 -1.71
C LYS A 69 -4.55 -22.60 -2.46
N PHE A 70 -3.67 -22.02 -3.27
CA PHE A 70 -4.06 -20.92 -4.15
C PHE A 70 -5.15 -21.37 -5.13
N ASP A 71 -6.21 -20.55 -5.26
CA ASP A 71 -7.26 -20.74 -6.25
C ASP A 71 -6.66 -20.54 -7.66
N LYS A 72 -6.87 -21.50 -8.56
CA LYS A 72 -6.37 -21.46 -9.94
C LYS A 72 -7.15 -20.46 -10.81
N LYS A 73 -8.40 -20.16 -10.45
CA LYS A 73 -9.30 -19.27 -11.20
C LYS A 73 -9.23 -17.83 -10.71
N ARG A 74 -8.94 -17.63 -9.42
CA ARG A 74 -8.95 -16.31 -8.76
C ARG A 74 -7.59 -16.01 -8.16
N THR A 75 -6.93 -14.99 -8.70
CA THR A 75 -5.64 -14.53 -8.19
C THR A 75 -5.76 -14.09 -6.72
N HIS A 76 -4.73 -14.39 -5.93
CA HIS A 76 -4.60 -13.97 -4.52
C HIS A 76 -5.67 -14.52 -3.57
N GLN A 77 -6.36 -15.60 -3.95
CA GLN A 77 -7.26 -16.32 -3.06
C GLN A 77 -6.66 -17.66 -2.66
N ILE A 78 -6.86 -18.05 -1.41
CA ILE A 78 -6.53 -19.37 -0.89
C ILE A 78 -7.81 -20.08 -0.48
N THR A 79 -7.90 -21.37 -0.77
CA THR A 79 -9.08 -22.18 -0.49
C THR A 79 -8.73 -23.61 -0.16
N ASN A 80 -9.50 -24.22 0.72
CA ASN A 80 -9.46 -25.65 1.01
C ASN A 80 -10.67 -26.42 0.43
N GLY A 81 -11.45 -25.77 -0.44
CA GLY A 81 -12.69 -26.31 -1.03
C GLY A 81 -13.96 -26.01 -0.24
N VAL A 82 -13.85 -25.58 1.03
CA VAL A 82 -14.98 -25.14 1.86
C VAL A 82 -14.90 -23.63 2.09
N ASN A 83 -13.76 -23.17 2.61
CA ASN A 83 -13.50 -21.76 2.87
C ASN A 83 -12.65 -21.15 1.75
N ILE A 84 -12.87 -19.87 1.49
CA ILE A 84 -12.11 -19.07 0.53
C ILE A 84 -11.74 -17.76 1.21
N PHE A 85 -10.46 -17.44 1.20
CA PHE A 85 -9.94 -16.19 1.78
C PHE A 85 -9.10 -15.43 0.76
N THR A 86 -9.22 -14.10 0.77
CA THR A 86 -8.27 -13.22 0.07
C THR A 86 -7.01 -13.15 0.92
N ILE A 87 -5.87 -13.60 0.38
CA ILE A 87 -4.62 -13.75 1.15
C ILE A 87 -4.15 -12.42 1.75
N TYR A 88 -4.37 -11.30 1.06
CA TYR A 88 -4.01 -9.96 1.51
C TYR A 88 -4.85 -9.42 2.69
N LYS A 89 -5.95 -10.10 3.04
CA LYS A 89 -6.74 -9.78 4.23
C LYS A 89 -6.39 -10.65 5.42
N CYS A 90 -5.43 -11.55 5.26
CA CYS A 90 -4.95 -12.41 6.33
C CYS A 90 -3.79 -11.74 7.06
N GLN A 91 -3.41 -12.31 8.19
CA GLN A 91 -2.24 -11.93 8.96
C GLN A 91 -1.33 -13.14 9.12
N ILE A 92 -0.04 -12.90 9.28
CA ILE A 92 0.90 -13.96 9.66
C ILE A 92 0.57 -14.34 11.11
N LYS A 93 0.46 -15.65 11.38
CA LYS A 93 0.19 -16.17 12.72
C LYS A 93 1.36 -15.92 13.68
#